data_AF-A0A3L9YNM0-F1
#
_entry.id   AF-A0A3L9YNM0-F1
#
_cell.length_a   1.000
_cell.length_b   1.000
_cell.length_c   1.000
_cell.angle_alpha   90.00
_cell.angle_beta   90.00
_cell.angle_gamma   90.00
#
_symmetry.space_group_name_H-M   'P 1'
#
loop_
_entity.id
_entity.type
_entity.pdbx_description
1 polymer ?
#
loop_
_entity_poly.entity_id
_entity_poly.type
_entity_poly.pdbx_seq_one_letter_code
_entity_poly.pdbx_strand_id
1 'polypeptide(L)'
;MGLQRRHVLIAASALPLGVHAHHGWSSFDADRPLYLEGTARKVRWQNPHAELELELPAALRLPADLAQRAIPAQAAPVDGRALLAKTVLPTRKDRVWEIELAPLTRMQAWQVPEIKPGTAVSVVGFGLRDEKGEAVLRAEYLFVDGKAYGLRSSPA
;
A
#
# COMPACT_ATOMS: atom_id res chain seq x y z
N MET A 1 44.66 5.18 -51.27
CA MET A 1 43.70 4.11 -50.90
C MET A 1 44.16 3.52 -49.58
N GLY A 2 43.32 3.62 -48.55
CA GLY A 2 43.59 3.09 -47.21
C GLY A 2 42.34 3.23 -46.34
N LEU A 3 41.46 2.23 -46.39
CA LEU A 3 40.36 2.06 -45.44
C LEU A 3 40.93 1.64 -44.09
N GLN A 4 40.52 2.28 -42.98
CA GLN A 4 40.34 1.73 -41.61
C GLN A 4 39.73 2.85 -40.73
N ARG A 5 38.81 2.68 -39.79
CA ARG A 5 37.99 1.57 -39.28
C ARG A 5 36.80 2.27 -38.60
N ARG A 6 35.58 1.83 -38.88
CA ARG A 6 34.35 2.36 -38.26
C ARG A 6 34.28 1.88 -36.81
N HIS A 7 34.35 2.79 -35.85
CA HIS A 7 33.93 2.49 -34.48
C HIS A 7 32.45 2.78 -34.34
N VAL A 8 31.65 1.72 -34.47
CA VAL A 8 30.26 1.70 -34.03
C VAL A 8 30.28 1.33 -32.54
N LEU A 9 30.00 2.29 -31.68
CA LEU A 9 29.65 2.04 -30.28
C LEU A 9 28.12 2.02 -30.19
N ILE A 10 27.53 0.83 -30.19
CA ILE A 10 26.15 0.65 -29.73
C ILE A 10 26.23 0.42 -28.23
N ALA A 11 26.02 1.48 -27.45
CA ALA A 11 25.75 1.36 -26.02
C ALA A 11 24.25 1.07 -25.86
N ALA A 12 23.91 -0.22 -25.68
CA ALA A 12 22.57 -0.63 -25.31
C ALA A 12 22.39 -0.44 -23.79
N SER A 13 22.10 0.78 -23.35
CA SER A 13 21.63 1.04 -21.99
C SER A 13 20.13 0.82 -21.92
N ALA A 14 19.73 -0.43 -21.67
CA ALA A 14 18.37 -0.77 -21.27
C ALA A 14 18.37 -1.09 -19.77
N LEU A 15 17.94 -0.11 -18.96
CA LEU A 15 17.36 -0.37 -17.64
C LEU A 15 16.04 0.38 -17.61
N PRO A 16 14.88 -0.29 -17.70
CA PRO A 16 13.63 0.35 -17.32
C PRO A 16 13.70 0.57 -15.81
N LEU A 17 14.11 1.76 -15.40
CA LEU A 17 13.78 2.27 -14.08
C LEU A 17 12.26 2.27 -14.02
N GLY A 18 11.69 1.39 -13.19
CA GLY A 18 10.26 1.29 -13.01
C GLY A 18 9.69 2.68 -12.75
N VAL A 19 8.94 3.18 -13.72
CA VAL A 19 8.13 4.38 -13.56
C VAL A 19 7.07 3.99 -12.53
N HIS A 20 7.32 4.30 -11.25
CA HIS A 20 6.28 4.21 -10.23
C HIS A 20 5.26 5.27 -10.61
N ALA A 21 4.10 4.84 -11.11
CA ALA A 21 3.01 5.74 -11.36
C ALA A 21 2.50 6.20 -9.99
N HIS A 22 2.74 7.46 -9.62
CA HIS A 22 2.09 8.02 -8.44
C HIS A 22 0.60 8.19 -8.75
N HIS A 23 -0.22 7.31 -8.18
CA HIS A 23 -1.66 7.33 -8.40
C HIS A 23 -2.29 8.52 -7.68
N GLY A 24 -3.04 9.35 -8.44
CA GLY A 24 -3.89 10.37 -7.84
C GLY A 24 -5.01 9.71 -7.03
N TRP A 25 -5.52 10.38 -6.00
CA TRP A 25 -6.62 9.85 -5.18
C TRP A 25 -7.84 9.40 -6.00
N SER A 26 -8.12 10.07 -7.12
CA SER A 26 -9.23 9.75 -8.03
C SER A 26 -9.11 8.40 -8.75
N SER A 27 -7.92 7.79 -8.78
CA SER A 27 -7.67 6.47 -9.35
C SER A 27 -8.17 5.34 -8.43
N PHE A 28 -8.30 5.61 -7.13
CA PHE A 28 -8.71 4.62 -6.14
C PHE A 28 -10.23 4.56 -5.98
N ASP A 29 -10.74 3.37 -5.68
CA ASP A 29 -12.15 3.12 -5.43
C ASP A 29 -12.49 3.25 -3.94
N ALA A 30 -12.87 4.46 -3.54
CA ALA A 30 -13.24 4.76 -2.16
C ALA A 30 -14.51 4.04 -1.67
N ASP A 31 -15.33 3.51 -2.58
CA ASP A 31 -16.59 2.84 -2.25
C ASP A 31 -16.41 1.34 -1.96
N ARG A 32 -15.24 0.78 -2.31
CA ARG A 32 -14.94 -0.64 -2.15
C ARG A 32 -13.63 -0.87 -1.38
N PRO A 33 -13.65 -0.73 -0.04
CA PRO A 33 -12.48 -1.01 0.78
C PRO A 33 -12.08 -2.50 0.69
N LEU A 34 -10.78 -2.74 0.61
CA LEU A 34 -10.15 -4.06 0.56
C LEU A 34 -9.43 -4.35 1.87
N TYR A 35 -9.48 -5.61 2.31
CA TYR A 35 -8.65 -6.13 3.38
C TYR A 35 -7.48 -6.92 2.81
N LEU A 36 -6.26 -6.54 3.18
CA LEU A 36 -5.04 -7.30 2.89
C LEU A 36 -4.32 -7.61 4.21
N GLU A 37 -3.87 -8.85 4.37
CA GLU A 37 -3.03 -9.30 5.49
C GLU A 37 -1.85 -10.08 4.94
N GLY A 38 -0.66 -9.82 5.46
CA GLY A 38 0.55 -10.42 4.92
C GLY A 38 1.82 -10.03 5.66
N THR A 39 2.96 -10.33 5.03
CA THR A 39 4.30 -10.00 5.54
C THR A 39 4.95 -8.93 4.67
N ALA A 40 5.47 -7.87 5.27
CA ALA A 40 6.19 -6.84 4.55
C ALA A 40 7.51 -7.39 4.01
N ARG A 41 7.71 -7.40 2.69
CA ARG A 41 8.95 -7.89 2.05
C ARG A 41 9.97 -6.79 1.85
N LYS A 42 9.52 -5.63 1.39
CA LYS A 42 10.33 -4.42 1.23
C LYS A 42 9.60 -3.28 1.90
N VAL A 43 10.35 -2.39 2.54
CA VAL A 43 9.80 -1.18 3.15
C VAL A 43 10.65 0.00 2.72
N ARG A 44 9.97 1.05 2.27
CA ARG A 44 10.55 2.37 2.02
C ARG A 44 9.96 3.34 3.04
N TRP A 45 10.72 3.63 4.10
CA TRP A 45 10.31 4.54 5.16
C TRP A 45 10.93 5.92 4.97
N GLN A 46 10.56 6.59 3.88
CA GLN A 46 11.13 7.87 3.46
C GLN A 46 10.05 8.82 2.92
N ASN A 47 10.38 10.09 2.69
CA ASN A 47 9.47 11.02 2.01
C ASN A 47 9.35 10.68 0.51
N PRO A 48 8.21 10.92 -0.15
CA PRO A 48 7.02 11.65 0.35
C PRO A 48 6.03 10.79 1.16
N HIS A 49 6.00 9.49 0.95
CA HIS A 49 5.13 8.54 1.65
C HIS A 49 5.93 7.31 2.07
N ALA A 50 5.57 6.73 3.22
CA ALA A 50 6.02 5.39 3.53
C ALA A 50 5.29 4.39 2.63
N GLU A 51 6.01 3.38 2.16
CA GLU A 51 5.48 2.35 1.26
C GLU A 51 6.04 0.99 1.66
N LEU A 52 5.29 -0.08 1.38
CA LEU A 52 5.79 -1.43 1.52
C LEU A 52 5.28 -2.37 0.42
N GLU A 53 6.10 -3.34 0.05
CA GLU A 53 5.64 -4.52 -0.70
C GLU A 53 5.09 -5.54 0.31
N LEU A 54 3.78 -5.77 0.30
CA LEU A 54 3.10 -6.73 1.14
C LEU A 54 2.94 -8.06 0.40
N GLU A 55 3.53 -9.13 0.93
CA GLU A 55 3.24 -10.47 0.43
C GLU A 55 2.05 -11.08 1.17
N LEU A 56 1.04 -11.47 0.41
CA LEU A 56 -0.17 -12.14 0.89
C LEU A 56 0.01 -13.67 0.97
N PRO A 57 -0.70 -14.34 1.89
CA PRO A 57 -0.80 -15.79 1.91
C PRO A 57 -1.55 -16.30 0.66
N ALA A 58 -1.36 -17.58 0.32
CA ALA A 58 -2.03 -18.18 -0.83
C ALA A 58 -3.57 -18.21 -0.68
N ALA A 59 -4.06 -18.38 0.54
CA ALA A 59 -5.49 -18.35 0.85
C ALA A 59 -5.82 -17.05 1.60
N LEU A 60 -6.47 -16.12 0.91
CA LEU A 60 -6.94 -14.87 1.50
C LEU A 60 -8.12 -15.14 2.45
N ARG A 61 -8.17 -14.40 3.56
CA ARG A 61 -9.21 -14.54 4.57
C ARG A 61 -9.64 -13.16 5.03
N LEU A 62 -10.96 -12.93 5.05
CA LEU A 62 -11.53 -11.77 5.71
C LEU A 62 -11.78 -12.13 7.17
N PRO A 63 -11.19 -11.42 8.15
CA PRO A 63 -11.43 -11.71 9.54
C PRO A 63 -12.90 -11.47 9.91
N ALA A 64 -13.52 -12.46 10.57
CA ALA A 64 -14.93 -12.37 10.97
C ALA A 64 -15.20 -11.24 11.98
N ASP A 65 -14.17 -10.84 12.72
CA ASP A 65 -14.20 -9.78 13.72
C ASP A 65 -13.91 -8.37 13.13
N LEU A 66 -13.56 -8.26 11.84
CA LEU A 66 -13.05 -7.03 11.25
C LEU A 66 -14.00 -5.85 11.48
N ALA A 67 -15.30 -6.04 11.26
CA ALA A 67 -16.31 -4.99 11.41
C ALA A 67 -16.49 -4.50 12.87
N GLN A 68 -15.99 -5.26 13.85
CA GLN A 68 -16.08 -4.93 15.28
C GLN A 68 -14.75 -4.44 15.86
N ARG A 69 -13.65 -4.44 15.09
CA ARG A 69 -12.35 -3.99 15.58
C ARG A 69 -12.40 -2.54 16.03
N ALA A 70 -11.81 -2.29 17.20
CA ALA A 70 -11.61 -0.94 17.68
C ALA A 70 -10.61 -0.22 16.77
N ILE A 71 -10.94 1.01 16.39
CA ILE A 71 -10.13 1.88 15.55
C ILE A 71 -10.06 3.27 16.20
N PRO A 72 -8.93 3.97 16.05
CA PRO A 72 -8.76 5.25 16.70
C PRO A 72 -9.55 6.35 15.97
N ALA A 73 -9.95 7.38 16.72
CA ALA A 73 -10.58 8.57 16.15
C ALA A 73 -9.57 9.37 15.33
N GLN A 74 -10.00 9.86 14.17
CA GLN A 74 -9.19 10.71 13.30
C GLN A 74 -9.78 12.12 13.27
N ALA A 75 -8.96 13.14 13.00
CA ALA A 75 -9.44 14.52 12.86
C ALA A 75 -10.44 14.66 11.70
N ALA A 76 -10.28 13.89 10.63
CA ALA A 76 -11.28 13.76 9.58
C ALA A 76 -12.45 12.85 10.05
N PRO A 77 -13.70 13.20 9.71
CA PRO A 77 -14.88 12.44 10.13
C PRO A 77 -15.04 11.17 9.29
N VAL A 78 -14.26 10.14 9.62
CA VAL A 78 -14.37 8.82 8.98
C VAL A 78 -15.33 7.94 9.78
N ASP A 79 -16.41 7.48 9.16
CA ASP A 79 -17.23 6.39 9.71
C ASP A 79 -16.49 5.06 9.52
N GLY A 80 -15.50 4.84 10.37
CA GLY A 80 -14.62 3.69 10.24
C GLY A 80 -15.34 2.37 10.52
N ARG A 81 -16.37 2.34 11.37
CA ARG A 81 -17.15 1.12 11.61
C ARG A 81 -17.91 0.70 10.35
N ALA A 82 -18.58 1.64 9.68
CA ALA A 82 -19.24 1.35 8.41
C ALA A 82 -18.24 0.95 7.32
N LEU A 83 -17.05 1.56 7.30
CA LEU A 83 -15.98 1.23 6.36
C LEU A 83 -15.47 -0.20 6.57
N LEU A 84 -15.15 -0.60 7.80
CA LEU A 84 -14.71 -1.96 8.12
C LEU A 84 -15.81 -2.99 7.78
N ALA A 85 -17.08 -2.66 8.02
CA ALA A 85 -18.21 -3.53 7.69
C ALA A 85 -18.41 -3.74 6.17
N LYS A 86 -18.03 -2.77 5.34
CA LYS A 86 -18.10 -2.86 3.87
C LYS A 86 -16.86 -3.52 3.24
N THR A 87 -15.84 -3.81 4.04
CA THR A 87 -14.56 -4.28 3.53
C THR A 87 -14.67 -5.69 2.97
N VAL A 88 -14.08 -5.91 1.79
CA VAL A 88 -14.08 -7.18 1.08
C VAL A 88 -12.66 -7.67 0.79
N LEU A 89 -12.52 -8.91 0.31
CA LEU A 89 -11.26 -9.41 -0.24
C LEU A 89 -11.05 -8.90 -1.67
N PRO A 90 -9.79 -8.76 -2.13
CA PRO A 90 -9.51 -8.51 -3.53
C PRO A 90 -9.96 -9.70 -4.39
N THR A 91 -10.25 -9.43 -5.66
CA THR A 91 -10.66 -10.44 -6.65
C THR A 91 -9.50 -10.91 -7.52
N ARG A 92 -8.40 -10.16 -7.55
CA ARG A 92 -7.16 -10.53 -8.23
C ARG A 92 -6.32 -11.56 -7.45
N LYS A 93 -5.38 -12.20 -8.15
CA LYS A 93 -4.57 -13.34 -7.64
C LYS A 93 -3.11 -12.96 -7.31
N ASP A 94 -2.73 -11.71 -7.51
CA ASP A 94 -1.41 -11.19 -7.20
C ASP A 94 -1.09 -11.42 -5.72
N ARG A 95 0.07 -12.01 -5.47
CA ARG A 95 0.54 -12.31 -4.11
C ARG A 95 1.35 -11.18 -3.49
N VAL A 96 1.82 -10.22 -4.29
CA VAL A 96 2.59 -9.07 -3.80
C VAL A 96 1.85 -7.81 -4.20
N TRP A 97 1.60 -6.96 -3.20
CA TRP A 97 0.93 -5.68 -3.37
C TRP A 97 1.83 -4.55 -2.92
N GLU A 98 1.83 -3.44 -3.64
CA GLU A 98 2.36 -2.18 -3.14
C GLU A 98 1.33 -1.54 -2.22
N ILE A 99 1.74 -1.18 -1.01
CA ILE A 99 0.89 -0.50 -0.04
C ILE A 99 1.40 0.92 0.12
N GLU A 100 0.62 1.89 -0.33
CA GLU A 100 0.84 3.31 -0.06
C GLU A 100 0.33 3.64 1.34
N LEU A 101 1.24 3.94 2.27
CA LEU A 101 0.90 4.44 3.60
C LEU A 101 0.78 5.97 3.59
N ALA A 102 0.50 6.53 4.76
CA ALA A 102 0.47 7.98 4.91
C ALA A 102 1.88 8.62 4.75
N PRO A 103 1.94 9.94 4.50
CA PRO A 103 3.19 10.69 4.60
C PRO A 103 3.86 10.48 5.97
N LEU A 104 5.20 10.53 6.02
CA LEU A 104 5.94 10.30 7.26
C LEU A 104 5.52 11.23 8.40
N THR A 105 5.14 12.47 8.10
CA THR A 105 4.63 13.42 9.11
C THR A 105 3.36 12.89 9.80
N ARG A 106 2.46 12.22 9.06
CA ARG A 106 1.27 11.59 9.61
C ARG A 106 1.62 10.31 10.36
N MET A 107 2.53 9.49 9.83
CA MET A 107 3.02 8.30 10.53
C MET A 107 3.64 8.67 11.89
N GLN A 108 4.39 9.77 11.95
CA GLN A 108 4.94 10.34 13.19
C GLN A 108 3.86 10.88 14.13
N ALA A 109 2.85 11.59 13.63
CA ALA A 109 1.74 12.09 14.44
C ALA A 109 0.97 10.95 15.12
N TRP A 110 0.85 9.80 14.45
CA TRP A 110 0.27 8.57 14.98
C TRP A 110 1.24 7.72 15.80
N GLN A 111 2.51 8.11 15.86
CA GLN A 111 3.60 7.36 16.50
C GLN A 111 3.68 5.91 15.98
N VAL A 112 3.41 5.72 14.69
CA VAL A 112 3.54 4.40 14.06
C VAL A 112 5.01 3.99 14.11
N PRO A 113 5.36 2.83 14.70
CA PRO A 113 6.72 2.33 14.64
C PRO A 113 7.10 2.08 13.18
N GLU A 114 8.37 2.31 12.85
CA GLU A 114 8.85 1.99 11.51
C GLU A 114 8.67 0.49 11.24
N ILE A 115 7.92 0.18 10.17
CA ILE A 115 7.70 -1.18 9.73
C ILE A 115 9.02 -1.69 9.13
N LYS A 116 9.45 -2.88 9.52
CA LYS A 116 10.66 -3.52 8.97
C LYS A 116 10.28 -4.68 8.06
N PRO A 117 11.12 -5.05 7.08
CA PRO A 117 10.96 -6.32 6.37
C PRO A 117 10.78 -7.48 7.35
N GLY A 118 9.83 -8.37 7.06
CA GLY A 118 9.42 -9.48 7.93
C GLY A 118 8.27 -9.15 8.90
N THR A 119 7.87 -7.88 9.03
CA THR A 119 6.75 -7.51 9.91
C THR A 119 5.42 -8.01 9.34
N ALA A 120 4.63 -8.70 10.17
CA ALA A 120 3.27 -9.05 9.84
C ALA A 120 2.36 -7.82 10.00
N VAL A 121 1.62 -7.48 8.95
CA VAL A 121 0.71 -6.34 8.93
C VAL A 121 -0.60 -6.74 8.29
N SER A 122 -1.67 -6.06 8.69
CA SER A 122 -2.88 -6.02 7.87
C SER A 122 -3.31 -4.58 7.64
N VAL A 123 -3.97 -4.36 6.52
CA VAL A 123 -4.40 -3.05 6.08
C VAL A 123 -5.82 -3.14 5.53
N VAL A 124 -6.61 -2.12 5.86
CA VAL A 124 -7.83 -1.80 5.14
C VAL A 124 -7.55 -0.54 4.33
N GLY A 125 -7.90 -0.56 3.05
CA GLY A 125 -7.69 0.58 2.18
C GLY A 125 -8.34 0.39 0.84
N PHE A 126 -7.91 1.17 -0.15
CA PHE A 126 -8.57 1.25 -1.44
C PHE A 126 -7.61 0.84 -2.53
N GLY A 127 -8.04 -0.11 -3.36
CA GLY A 127 -7.34 -0.45 -4.60
C GLY A 127 -7.72 0.50 -5.74
N LEU A 128 -7.07 0.35 -6.88
CA LEU A 128 -7.49 1.00 -8.12
C LEU A 128 -8.92 0.58 -8.49
N ARG A 129 -9.63 1.45 -9.22
CA ARG A 129 -11.00 1.14 -9.68
C ARG A 129 -11.05 -0.18 -10.45
N ASP A 130 -12.04 -1.01 -10.09
CA ASP A 130 -12.21 -2.39 -10.56
C ASP A 130 -10.98 -3.31 -10.36
N GLU A 131 -10.05 -2.94 -9.46
CA GLU A 131 -8.74 -3.59 -9.27
C GLU A 131 -7.89 -3.67 -10.56
N LYS A 132 -8.14 -2.80 -11.54
CA LYS A 132 -7.44 -2.79 -12.84
C LYS A 132 -6.08 -2.09 -12.74
N GLY A 133 -5.05 -2.75 -13.26
CA GLY A 133 -3.69 -2.22 -13.31
C GLY A 133 -2.80 -2.81 -12.21
N GLU A 134 -1.93 -1.99 -11.65
CA GLU A 134 -0.97 -2.38 -10.62
C GLU A 134 -1.67 -2.88 -9.36
N ALA A 135 -1.03 -3.84 -8.66
CA ALA A 135 -1.51 -4.37 -7.38
C ALA A 135 -1.17 -3.37 -6.27
N VAL A 136 -1.82 -2.20 -6.29
CA VAL A 136 -1.59 -1.13 -5.32
C VAL A 136 -2.80 -0.94 -4.43
N LEU A 137 -2.54 -0.67 -3.15
CA LEU A 137 -3.56 -0.31 -2.17
C LEU A 137 -3.10 0.92 -1.40
N ARG A 138 -3.97 1.93 -1.35
CA ARG A 138 -3.77 3.09 -0.49
C ARG A 138 -4.45 2.86 0.85
N ALA A 139 -3.66 2.88 1.92
CA ALA A 139 -4.14 2.48 3.23
C ALA A 139 -5.02 3.55 3.90
N GLU A 140 -6.15 3.11 4.45
CA GLU A 140 -7.03 3.89 5.31
C GLU A 140 -6.79 3.55 6.79
N TYR A 141 -6.67 2.26 7.09
CA TYR A 141 -6.28 1.74 8.41
C TYR A 141 -5.12 0.78 8.27
N LEU A 142 -4.13 0.93 9.15
CA LEU A 142 -3.03 0.00 9.33
C LEU A 142 -3.18 -0.71 10.67
N PHE A 143 -3.01 -2.02 10.67
CA PHE A 143 -2.96 -2.85 11.86
C PHE A 143 -1.60 -3.52 11.96
N VAL A 144 -0.88 -3.25 13.04
CA VAL A 144 0.44 -3.84 13.31
C VAL A 144 0.63 -3.95 14.82
N ASP A 145 1.19 -5.08 15.27
CA ASP A 145 1.43 -5.40 16.68
C ASP A 145 0.21 -5.20 17.60
N GLY A 146 -0.97 -5.62 17.11
CA GLY A 146 -2.23 -5.53 17.84
C GLY A 146 -2.79 -4.10 17.99
N LYS A 147 -2.15 -3.10 17.36
CA LYS A 147 -2.61 -1.71 17.34
C LYS A 147 -3.21 -1.36 15.98
N ALA A 148 -4.22 -0.49 16.00
CA ALA A 148 -4.84 0.09 14.82
C ALA A 148 -4.43 1.57 14.69
N TYR A 149 -4.13 2.01 13.47
CA TYR A 149 -3.75 3.37 13.14
C TYR A 149 -4.62 3.88 11.98
N GLY A 150 -5.19 5.07 12.13
CA GLY A 150 -5.91 5.75 11.04
C GLY A 150 -4.94 6.51 10.15
N LEU A 151 -5.05 6.37 8.84
CA LEU A 151 -4.11 6.96 7.88
C LEU A 151 -4.70 8.06 7.00
N ARG A 152 -6.00 8.38 7.15
CA ARG A 152 -6.67 9.49 6.46
C ARG A 152 -6.14 10.83 6.91
N SER A 153 -6.03 11.03 8.22
CA SER A 153 -5.64 12.30 8.85
C SER A 153 -4.90 12.06 10.15
N SER A 154 -4.49 13.13 10.83
CA SER A 154 -3.89 13.05 12.18
C SER A 154 -4.88 12.48 13.21
N PRO A 155 -4.40 12.05 14.40
CA PRO A 155 -5.28 11.75 15.54
C PRO A 155 -6.24 12.91 15.84
N ALA A 156 -7.45 12.57 16.31
CA ALA A 156 -8.45 13.55 16.77
C ALA A 156 -8.04 14.25 18.07
#